data_AF-A0A5U3S2N5-F1
#
_entry.id   AF-A0A5U3S2N5-F1
#
_cell.length_a   1.000
_cell.length_b   1.000
_cell.length_c   1.000
_cell.angle_alpha   90.00
_cell.angle_beta   90.00
_cell.angle_gamma   90.00
#
_symmetry.space_group_name_H-M   'P 1'
#
loop_
_entity.id
_entity.type
_entity.pdbx_description
1 polymer ?
#
loop_
_entity_poly.entity_id
_entity_poly.type
_entity_poly.pdbx_seq_one_letter_code
_entity_poly.pdbx_strand_id
1 'polypeptide(L)'
;MSLKELRNEFEKRFNVYLKNIFDGQKNVKVGKNKITIKKDKSIACIDFTYLNNLHAYGTIIVVKSPTIKSELDRFCPPYKSNLPNDEYIYCMSTMGEKDGCPLLPSTEDGIEKTCKLLLDRLKYAQLPAIVNLLDVNKDLVGDIISNPKCYSYPFLLILLA
;
A
#
# COMPACT_ATOMS: atom_id res chain seq x y z
N MET A 1 -19.26 3.81 -24.74
CA MET A 1 -17.97 4.20 -24.12
C MET A 1 -17.00 3.03 -24.32
N SER A 2 -15.82 3.28 -24.89
CA SER A 2 -14.80 2.24 -25.04
C SER A 2 -14.22 1.83 -23.68
N LEU A 3 -13.64 0.63 -23.56
CA LEU A 3 -12.99 0.18 -22.31
C LEU A 3 -11.91 1.18 -21.85
N LYS A 4 -11.18 1.78 -22.80
CA LYS A 4 -10.15 2.79 -22.55
C LYS A 4 -10.74 4.09 -22.00
N GLU A 5 -11.88 4.55 -22.55
CA GLU A 5 -12.61 5.70 -22.03
C GLU A 5 -13.12 5.45 -20.61
N LEU A 6 -13.74 4.29 -20.38
CA LEU A 6 -14.27 3.91 -19.07
C LEU A 6 -13.17 3.88 -18.01
N ARG A 7 -12.04 3.25 -18.33
CA ARG A 7 -10.86 3.24 -17.47
C ARG A 7 -10.36 4.65 -17.16
N ASN A 8 -10.22 5.49 -18.18
CA ASN A 8 -9.74 6.85 -17.99
C ASN A 8 -10.69 7.68 -17.12
N GLU A 9 -12.00 7.51 -17.27
CA GLU A 9 -13.00 8.20 -16.46
C GLU A 9 -12.91 7.76 -14.99
N PHE A 10 -12.88 6.45 -14.75
CA PHE A 10 -12.68 5.91 -13.40
C PHE A 10 -11.39 6.42 -12.75
N GLU A 11 -10.25 6.34 -13.44
CA GLU A 11 -8.96 6.80 -12.91
C GLU A 11 -8.94 8.29 -12.61
N LYS A 12 -9.59 9.12 -13.44
CA LYS A 12 -9.73 10.56 -13.19
C LYS A 12 -10.49 10.81 -11.90
N ARG A 13 -11.65 10.17 -11.71
CA ARG A 13 -12.47 10.36 -10.51
C ARG A 13 -11.77 9.82 -9.27
N PHE A 14 -11.23 8.61 -9.35
CA PHE A 14 -10.48 8.02 -8.24
C PHE A 14 -9.32 8.91 -7.78
N ASN A 15 -8.58 9.50 -8.73
CA ASN A 15 -7.51 10.44 -8.42
C ASN A 15 -8.01 11.75 -7.75
N VAL A 16 -9.21 12.21 -8.07
CA VAL A 16 -9.84 13.36 -7.36
C VAL A 16 -10.09 12.99 -5.90
N TYR A 17 -10.68 11.81 -5.62
CA TYR A 17 -10.89 11.36 -4.25
C TYR A 17 -9.58 11.21 -3.47
N LEU A 18 -8.55 10.63 -4.09
CA LEU A 18 -7.23 10.51 -3.47
C LEU A 18 -6.65 11.88 -3.09
N LYS A 19 -6.70 12.85 -4.01
CA LYS A 19 -6.24 14.21 -3.72
C LYS A 19 -6.98 14.85 -2.57
N ASN A 20 -8.30 14.68 -2.51
CA ASN A 20 -9.12 15.25 -1.43
C ASN A 20 -8.79 14.66 -0.06
N ILE A 21 -8.53 13.35 0.04
CA ILE A 21 -8.20 12.69 1.31
C ILE A 21 -6.84 13.14 1.88
N PHE A 22 -5.88 13.38 1.00
CA PHE A 22 -4.53 13.79 1.39
C PHE A 22 -4.28 15.29 1.23
N ASP A 23 -5.34 16.09 1.05
CA ASP A 23 -5.21 17.53 0.90
C ASP A 23 -4.55 18.15 2.15
N GLY A 24 -3.62 19.08 1.92
CA GLY A 24 -2.82 19.70 2.98
C GLY A 24 -1.75 18.81 3.64
N GLN A 25 -1.62 17.52 3.29
CA GLN A 25 -0.59 16.65 3.88
C GLN A 25 0.78 16.84 3.23
N LYS A 26 1.68 17.59 3.89
CA LYS A 26 3.02 17.95 3.38
C LYS A 26 3.91 16.75 3.00
N ASN A 27 3.71 15.61 3.66
CA ASN A 27 4.54 14.42 3.51
C ASN A 27 3.98 13.41 2.50
N VAL A 28 2.84 13.73 1.87
CA VAL A 28 2.17 12.83 0.93
C VAL A 28 2.11 13.48 -0.45
N LYS A 29 2.55 12.72 -1.46
CA LYS A 29 2.42 13.09 -2.87
C LYS A 29 1.43 12.14 -3.53
N VAL A 30 0.33 12.70 -4.06
CA VAL A 30 -0.65 11.97 -4.86
C VAL A 30 -0.31 12.15 -6.35
N GLY A 31 0.06 11.05 -7.00
CA GLY A 31 0.25 10.95 -8.44
C GLY A 31 -0.91 10.20 -9.12
N LYS A 32 -0.79 9.92 -10.41
CA LYS A 32 -1.80 9.14 -11.14
C LYS A 32 -1.89 7.72 -10.57
N ASN A 33 -2.99 7.40 -9.89
CA ASN A 33 -3.24 6.10 -9.25
C ASN A 33 -2.10 5.65 -8.31
N LYS A 34 -1.36 6.61 -7.73
CA LYS A 34 -0.20 6.34 -6.91
C LYS A 34 -0.16 7.31 -5.75
N ILE A 35 0.17 6.82 -4.56
CA ILE A 35 0.46 7.64 -3.39
C ILE A 35 1.91 7.38 -3.00
N THR A 36 2.64 8.44 -2.68
CA THR A 36 3.98 8.35 -2.10
C THR A 36 4.01 9.11 -0.79
N ILE A 37 4.29 8.40 0.30
CA ILE A 37 4.41 8.96 1.64
C ILE A 37 5.89 8.99 1.98
N LYS A 38 6.39 10.15 2.41
CA LYS A 38 7.78 10.33 2.83
C LYS A 38 7.82 10.66 4.32
N LYS A 39 8.64 9.94 5.07
CA LYS A 39 8.94 10.26 6.47
C LYS A 39 10.42 10.07 6.69
N ASP A 40 11.13 11.15 7.01
CA ASP A 40 12.60 11.18 7.10
C ASP A 40 13.25 10.59 5.85
N LYS A 41 14.04 9.52 6.00
CA LYS A 41 14.67 8.77 4.90
C LYS A 41 13.79 7.64 4.33
N SER A 42 12.62 7.42 4.92
CA SER A 42 11.71 6.34 4.56
C SER A 42 10.70 6.79 3.51
N ILE A 43 10.36 5.87 2.61
CA ILE A 43 9.40 6.09 1.51
C ILE A 43 8.45 4.90 1.46
N ALA A 44 7.15 5.18 1.55
CA ALA A 44 6.09 4.23 1.23
C ALA A 44 5.46 4.60 -0.11
N CYS A 45 5.31 3.63 -1.01
CA CYS A 45 4.59 3.78 -2.26
C CYS A 45 3.37 2.86 -2.26
N ILE A 46 2.22 3.41 -2.65
CA ILE A 46 0.96 2.67 -2.83
C ILE A 46 0.56 2.88 -4.28
N ASP A 47 0.51 1.81 -5.06
CA ASP A 47 0.21 1.81 -6.49
C ASP A 47 -1.09 1.05 -6.74
N PHE A 48 -2.09 1.73 -7.32
CA PHE A 48 -3.34 1.13 -7.77
C PHE A 48 -3.20 0.76 -9.25
N THR A 49 -2.97 -0.52 -9.51
CA THR A 49 -2.59 -1.04 -10.82
C THR A 49 -3.80 -1.65 -11.53
N TYR A 50 -4.07 -1.20 -12.74
CA TYR A 50 -5.06 -1.82 -13.62
C TYR A 50 -4.53 -3.13 -14.22
N LEU A 51 -5.25 -4.22 -13.98
CA LEU A 51 -4.97 -5.55 -14.46
C LEU A 51 -5.73 -5.81 -15.76
N ASN A 52 -5.05 -5.66 -16.91
CA ASN A 52 -5.69 -5.73 -18.23
C ASN A 52 -6.48 -7.03 -18.44
N ASN A 53 -5.97 -8.18 -18.02
CA ASN A 53 -6.60 -9.48 -18.26
C ASN A 53 -7.86 -9.71 -17.41
N LEU A 54 -7.94 -9.07 -16.24
CA LEU A 54 -9.05 -9.22 -15.30
C LEU A 54 -10.01 -8.03 -15.37
N HIS A 55 -9.66 -6.98 -16.12
CA HIS A 55 -10.34 -5.69 -16.10
C HIS A 55 -10.60 -5.21 -14.66
N ALA A 56 -9.58 -5.30 -13.80
CA ALA A 56 -9.70 -5.06 -12.36
C ALA A 56 -8.58 -4.16 -11.83
N TYR A 57 -8.70 -3.67 -10.61
CA TYR A 57 -7.67 -2.87 -9.95
C TYR A 57 -7.07 -3.63 -8.77
N GLY A 58 -5.77 -3.89 -8.80
CA GLY A 58 -5.01 -4.39 -7.66
C GLY A 58 -4.27 -3.26 -6.95
N THR A 59 -3.98 -3.42 -5.67
CA THR A 59 -3.13 -2.49 -4.90
C THR A 59 -1.81 -3.17 -4.58
N ILE A 60 -0.70 -2.48 -4.85
CA ILE A 60 0.63 -2.86 -4.42
C ILE A 60 1.14 -1.80 -3.46
N ILE A 61 1.70 -2.23 -2.34
CA ILE A 61 2.33 -1.35 -1.35
C ILE A 61 3.75 -1.82 -1.16
N VAL A 62 4.69 -0.87 -1.23
CA VAL A 62 6.09 -1.12 -0.89
C VAL A 62 6.60 -0.03 0.03
N VAL A 63 7.30 -0.42 1.10
CA VAL A 63 7.94 0.51 2.04
C VAL A 63 9.43 0.23 2.04
N LYS A 64 10.20 1.29 1.79
CA LYS A 64 11.66 1.31 1.95
C LYS A 64 11.99 2.22 3.12
N SER A 65 12.80 1.74 4.05
CA SER A 65 13.34 2.57 5.13
C SER A 65 14.81 2.22 5.31
N PRO A 66 15.73 3.08 4.84
CA PRO A 66 17.16 2.89 5.07
C PRO A 66 17.50 2.84 6.56
N THR A 67 16.77 3.59 7.39
CA THR A 67 16.95 3.59 8.85
C THR A 67 16.62 2.23 9.44
N ILE A 68 15.41 1.72 9.20
CA ILE A 68 14.99 0.40 9.72
C ILE A 68 15.87 -0.71 9.12
N LYS A 69 16.21 -0.62 7.83
CA LYS A 69 17.11 -1.59 7.19
C LYS A 69 18.46 -1.67 7.89
N SER A 70 19.05 -0.51 8.21
CA SER A 70 20.34 -0.45 8.90
C SER A 70 20.27 -1.06 10.30
N GLU A 71 19.18 -0.85 11.05
CA GLU A 71 18.98 -1.49 12.35
C GLU A 71 18.81 -3.00 12.21
N LEU A 72 18.04 -3.47 11.23
CA LEU A 72 17.86 -4.90 10.95
C LEU A 72 19.19 -5.59 10.57
N ASP A 73 20.03 -4.90 9.79
CA ASP A 73 21.33 -5.43 9.37
C ASP A 73 22.31 -5.60 10.54
N ARG A 74 22.19 -4.77 11.60
CA ARG A 74 22.99 -4.92 12.82
C ARG A 74 22.71 -6.22 13.57
N PHE A 75 21.51 -6.79 13.42
CA PHE A 75 21.19 -8.08 14.02
C PHE A 75 21.82 -9.27 13.28
N CYS A 76 22.41 -9.07 12.09
CA CYS A 76 22.88 -10.14 11.22
C CYS A 76 21.84 -11.27 11.08
N PRO A 77 20.66 -11.00 10.48
CA PRO A 77 19.51 -11.91 10.55
C PRO A 77 19.88 -13.34 10.16
N PRO A 78 19.61 -14.35 11.01
CA PRO A 78 20.02 -15.74 10.75
C PRO A 78 19.10 -16.46 9.74
N TYR A 79 18.14 -15.74 9.16
CA TYR A 79 17.16 -16.24 8.20
C TYR A 79 16.93 -15.21 7.09
N LYS A 80 16.40 -15.66 5.95
CA LYS A 80 16.15 -14.79 4.79
C LYS A 80 14.92 -13.92 5.01
N SER A 81 14.92 -12.75 4.37
CA SER A 81 13.75 -11.89 4.27
C SER A 81 12.57 -12.62 3.62
N ASN A 82 11.34 -12.34 4.06
CA ASN A 82 10.13 -12.81 3.38
C ASN A 82 9.86 -12.07 2.06
N LEU A 83 10.55 -10.94 1.82
CA LEU A 83 10.25 -10.03 0.73
C LEU A 83 11.13 -10.29 -0.51
N PRO A 84 10.60 -10.05 -1.72
CA PRO A 84 11.30 -10.33 -2.97
C PRO A 84 12.46 -9.37 -3.28
N ASN A 85 12.56 -8.26 -2.54
CA ASN A 85 13.61 -7.26 -2.67
C ASN A 85 14.15 -6.96 -1.27
N ASP A 86 15.47 -6.91 -1.16
CA ASP A 86 16.22 -6.73 0.09
C ASP A 86 16.13 -5.32 0.67
N GLU A 87 15.84 -4.31 -0.15
CA GLU A 87 15.61 -2.94 0.30
C GLU A 87 14.20 -2.74 0.91
N TYR A 88 13.29 -3.68 0.68
CA TYR A 88 11.91 -3.56 1.15
C TYR A 88 11.84 -3.96 2.63
N ILE A 89 11.14 -3.17 3.42
CA ILE A 89 10.78 -3.48 4.81
C ILE A 89 9.37 -4.03 4.88
N TYR A 90 8.49 -3.55 4.00
CA TYR A 90 7.13 -4.05 3.85
C TYR A 90 6.74 -4.13 2.38
N CYS A 91 6.04 -5.20 2.02
CA CYS A 91 5.45 -5.40 0.71
C CYS A 91 4.09 -6.10 0.86
N MET A 92 3.05 -5.50 0.28
CA MET A 92 1.72 -6.09 0.20
C MET A 92 1.23 -6.00 -1.24
N SER A 93 0.53 -7.03 -1.68
CA SER A 93 -0.21 -7.00 -2.94
C SER A 93 -1.58 -7.63 -2.73
N THR A 94 -2.63 -6.99 -3.21
CA THR A 94 -3.97 -7.59 -3.23
C THR A 94 -4.17 -8.56 -4.39
N MET A 95 -3.17 -8.69 -5.27
CA MET A 95 -3.19 -9.63 -6.37
C MET A 95 -3.12 -11.05 -5.84
N GLY A 96 -4.09 -11.89 -6.21
CA GLY A 96 -4.22 -13.26 -5.71
C GLY A 96 -5.00 -13.39 -4.40
N GLU A 97 -5.44 -12.27 -3.81
CA GLU A 97 -6.38 -12.30 -2.69
C GLU A 97 -7.82 -12.44 -3.18
N LYS A 98 -8.62 -13.26 -2.49
CA LYS A 98 -10.05 -13.38 -2.76
C LYS A 98 -10.71 -12.02 -2.57
N ASP A 99 -11.41 -11.54 -3.59
CA ASP A 99 -12.03 -10.20 -3.64
C ASP A 99 -11.05 -9.02 -3.46
N GLY A 100 -9.74 -9.26 -3.61
CA GLY A 100 -8.68 -8.26 -3.45
C GLY A 100 -8.59 -7.25 -4.58
N CYS A 101 -9.09 -7.60 -5.77
CA CYS A 101 -9.05 -6.76 -6.96
C CYS A 101 -10.46 -6.43 -7.48
N PRO A 102 -11.07 -5.30 -7.09
CA PRO A 102 -12.38 -4.91 -7.63
C PRO A 102 -12.32 -4.71 -9.15
N LEU A 103 -13.37 -5.16 -9.84
CA LEU A 103 -13.53 -4.99 -11.28
C LEU A 103 -13.69 -3.50 -11.64
N LEU A 104 -13.28 -3.13 -12.86
CA LEU A 104 -13.51 -1.82 -13.45
C LEU A 104 -15.03 -1.60 -13.55
N PRO A 105 -15.57 -0.61 -12.82
CA PRO A 105 -17.00 -0.36 -12.83
C PRO A 105 -17.43 0.27 -14.17
N SER A 106 -18.64 -0.09 -14.63
CA SER A 106 -19.23 0.41 -15.87
C SER A 106 -20.41 1.37 -15.66
N THR A 107 -20.84 1.59 -14.41
CA THR A 107 -21.95 2.47 -14.04
C THR A 107 -21.48 3.57 -13.09
N GLU A 108 -22.21 4.68 -13.05
CA GLU A 108 -21.94 5.81 -12.15
C GLU A 108 -21.90 5.39 -10.67
N ASP A 109 -22.94 4.68 -10.22
CA ASP A 109 -23.02 4.11 -8.86
C ASP A 109 -21.89 3.09 -8.61
N GLY A 110 -21.52 2.30 -9.62
CA GLY A 110 -20.39 1.38 -9.53
C GLY A 110 -19.05 2.09 -9.35
N ILE A 111 -18.84 3.21 -10.05
CA ILE A 111 -17.63 4.03 -9.92
C ILE A 111 -17.50 4.56 -8.50
N GLU A 112 -18.56 5.13 -7.94
CA GLU A 112 -18.56 5.65 -6.58
C GLU A 112 -18.29 4.54 -5.55
N LYS A 113 -18.99 3.40 -5.66
CA LYS A 113 -18.80 2.24 -4.77
C LYS A 113 -17.39 1.68 -4.82
N THR A 114 -16.82 1.52 -6.02
CA THR A 114 -15.44 1.02 -6.16
C THR A 114 -14.41 2.01 -5.65
N CYS A 115 -14.59 3.32 -5.90
CA CYS A 115 -13.75 4.35 -5.30
C CYS A 115 -13.79 4.26 -3.77
N LYS A 116 -14.99 4.25 -3.18
CA LYS A 116 -15.17 4.15 -1.73
C LYS A 116 -14.53 2.90 -1.15
N LEU A 117 -14.74 1.73 -1.77
CA LEU A 117 -14.13 0.47 -1.33
C LEU A 117 -12.60 0.55 -1.28
N LEU A 118 -11.95 1.07 -2.33
CA LEU A 118 -10.49 1.21 -2.37
C LEU A 118 -9.99 2.19 -1.31
N LEU A 119 -10.72 3.29 -1.10
CA LEU A 119 -10.38 4.30 -0.10
C LEU A 119 -10.58 3.80 1.33
N ASP A 120 -11.63 3.02 1.59
CA ASP A 120 -11.87 2.42 2.91
C ASP A 120 -10.76 1.41 3.24
N ARG A 121 -10.37 0.55 2.29
CA ARG A 121 -9.22 -0.36 2.45
C ARG A 121 -7.93 0.42 2.74
N LEU A 122 -7.71 1.50 1.99
CA LEU A 122 -6.56 2.37 2.19
C LEU A 122 -6.56 2.97 3.60
N LYS A 123 -7.67 3.58 4.02
CA LYS A 123 -7.79 4.34 5.26
C LYS A 123 -7.76 3.46 6.51
N TYR A 124 -8.44 2.32 6.47
CA TYR A 124 -8.71 1.52 7.67
C TYR A 124 -7.76 0.33 7.83
N ALA A 125 -7.02 -0.07 6.79
CA ALA A 125 -6.07 -1.19 6.87
C ALA A 125 -4.66 -0.79 6.42
N GLN A 126 -4.52 -0.24 5.22
CA GLN A 126 -3.21 -0.06 4.59
C GLN A 126 -2.40 1.10 5.17
N LEU A 127 -3.01 2.27 5.36
CA LEU A 127 -2.34 3.44 5.94
C LEU A 127 -1.94 3.21 7.41
N PRO A 128 -2.78 2.65 8.29
CA PRO A 128 -2.37 2.31 9.66
C PRO A 128 -1.12 1.42 9.68
N ALA A 129 -1.09 0.33 8.91
CA ALA A 129 0.06 -0.57 8.85
C ALA A 129 1.34 0.14 8.37
N ILE A 130 1.23 1.05 7.39
CA ILE A 130 2.37 1.86 6.93
C ILE A 130 2.83 2.82 8.04
N VAL A 131 1.92 3.52 8.70
CA VAL A 131 2.25 4.49 9.76
C VAL A 131 2.90 3.77 10.94
N ASN A 132 2.30 2.68 11.41
CA ASN A 132 2.84 1.88 12.51
C ASN A 132 4.25 1.37 12.22
N LEU A 133 4.52 0.98 10.97
CA LEU A 133 5.85 0.57 10.54
C LEU A 133 6.84 1.73 10.46
N LEU A 134 6.44 2.86 9.88
CA LEU A 134 7.32 4.03 9.73
C LEU A 134 7.65 4.67 11.09
N ASP A 135 6.76 4.51 12.06
CA ASP A 135 6.89 5.04 13.42
C ASP A 135 7.49 4.02 14.37
N VAL A 136 7.58 2.74 13.94
CA VAL A 136 8.02 1.59 14.73
C VAL A 136 7.34 1.60 16.10
N ASN A 137 6.01 1.66 16.10
CA ASN A 137 5.22 1.75 17.33
C ASN A 137 4.68 0.37 17.76
N LYS A 138 4.15 0.28 18.98
CA LYS A 138 3.63 -0.98 19.56
C LYS A 138 2.54 -1.66 18.72
N ASP A 139 1.76 -0.91 17.95
CA ASP A 139 0.65 -1.46 17.16
C ASP A 139 1.18 -2.25 15.94
N LEU A 140 2.42 -1.97 15.52
CA LEU A 140 3.15 -2.75 14.51
C LEU A 140 3.22 -4.23 14.86
N VAL A 141 3.33 -4.59 16.14
CA VAL A 141 3.39 -5.99 16.58
C VAL A 141 2.11 -6.74 16.17
N GLY A 142 0.95 -6.11 16.36
CA GLY A 142 -0.34 -6.68 15.94
C GLY A 142 -0.45 -6.82 14.42
N ASP A 143 0.02 -5.83 13.68
CA ASP A 143 0.04 -5.85 12.21
C ASP A 143 0.93 -6.99 11.68
N ILE A 144 2.12 -7.17 12.27
CA ILE A 144 3.07 -8.23 11.91
C ILE A 144 2.50 -9.61 12.24
N ILE A 145 1.90 -9.81 13.42
CA ILE A 145 1.30 -11.10 13.78
C ILE A 145 0.17 -11.46 12.81
N SER A 146 -0.62 -10.46 12.40
CA SER A 146 -1.75 -10.67 11.49
C SER A 146 -1.29 -11.02 10.06
N ASN A 147 -0.20 -10.40 9.58
CA ASN A 147 0.27 -10.58 8.20
C ASN A 147 1.81 -10.65 8.09
N PRO A 148 2.48 -11.66 8.69
CA PRO A 148 3.95 -11.67 8.79
C PRO A 148 4.64 -11.79 7.43
N LYS A 149 3.98 -12.39 6.45
CA LYS A 149 4.47 -12.51 5.07
C LYS A 149 4.72 -11.15 4.38
N CYS A 150 4.09 -10.08 4.86
CA CYS A 150 4.21 -8.75 4.28
C CYS A 150 5.44 -7.97 4.79
N TYR A 151 6.19 -8.50 5.74
CA TYR A 151 7.33 -7.82 6.37
C TYR A 151 8.63 -8.59 6.14
N SER A 152 9.76 -7.89 5.97
CA SER A 152 11.06 -8.51 5.66
C SER A 152 11.55 -9.49 6.73
N TYR A 153 11.71 -9.02 7.96
CA TYR A 153 12.15 -9.83 9.09
C TYR A 153 11.17 -9.68 10.26
N PRO A 154 9.99 -10.34 10.21
CA PRO A 154 8.88 -10.12 11.14
C PRO A 154 9.28 -10.10 12.62
N PHE A 155 10.02 -11.12 13.06
CA PHE A 155 10.46 -11.24 14.44
C PHE A 155 11.40 -10.09 14.86
N LEU A 156 12.39 -9.75 14.03
CA LEU A 156 13.30 -8.64 14.33
C LEU A 156 12.59 -7.28 14.33
N LEU A 157 11.61 -7.09 13.44
CA LEU A 157 10.76 -5.88 13.44
C LEU A 157 9.90 -5.79 14.71
N ILE A 158 9.43 -6.92 15.25
CA ILE A 158 8.76 -6.95 16.56
C ILE A 158 9.72 -6.54 17.68
N LEU A 159 10.99 -6.94 17.62
CA LEU A 159 11.98 -6.53 18.64
C LEU A 159 12.32 -5.03 18.59
N LEU A 160 12.08 -4.37 17.45
CA LEU A 160 12.30 -2.93 17.29
C LEU A 160 11.12 -2.07 17.77
N ALA A 161 9.91 -2.65 17.82
CA ALA A 161 8.64 -1.99 18.16
C ALA A 161 8.37 -1.96 19.67
#